data_AF-A0A1S2QA40-F1
#
_entry.id   AF-A0A1S2QA40-F1
#
_cell.length_a   1.000
_cell.length_b   1.000
_cell.length_c   1.000
_cell.angle_alpha   90.00
_cell.angle_beta   90.00
_cell.angle_gamma   90.00
#
_symmetry.space_group_name_H-M   'P 1'
#
loop_
_entity.id
_entity.type
_entity.pdbx_description
1 polymer ?
#
loop_
_entity_poly.entity_id
_entity_poly.type
_entity_poly.pdbx_seq_one_letter_code
_entity_poly.pdbx_strand_id
1 'polypeptide(L)'
;MLGFVSTDNASLVSCLGDPQRTVVAYRELLRRGESAVGAVRAGLRDPNAAVREGCCRLLDHLVDTESMSALIAMVGDPDARVRIAVFHALACDRCKGDTCAPGADRVLDPALHHLASDPDRHVRAMAAELVGKFAHFEVRAVAALRASRAGDPSPAVRKKAGWFIPGGTIYERTRPSATG
;
A
#
# COMPACT_ATOMS: atom_id res chain seq x y z
N MET A 1 -9.23 32.74 -3.93
CA MET A 1 -9.32 31.78 -5.05
C MET A 1 -7.93 31.67 -5.68
N LEU A 2 -7.05 30.83 -5.13
CA LEU A 2 -5.75 30.57 -5.74
C LEU A 2 -5.96 29.50 -6.81
N GLY A 3 -6.45 29.97 -7.96
CA GLY A 3 -6.70 29.14 -9.13
C GLY A 3 -5.39 28.59 -9.66
N PHE A 4 -5.31 27.27 -9.76
CA PHE A 4 -4.35 26.65 -10.66
C PHE A 4 -4.67 27.17 -12.07
N VAL A 5 -3.78 27.98 -12.63
CA VAL A 5 -3.74 28.22 -14.06
C VAL A 5 -3.66 26.86 -14.71
N SER A 6 -4.74 26.42 -15.37
CA SER A 6 -4.92 25.16 -16.12
C SER A 6 -3.63 24.33 -16.28
N THR A 7 -3.23 23.65 -15.21
CA THR A 7 -1.98 22.91 -15.19
C THR A 7 -2.30 21.50 -15.65
N ASP A 8 -1.54 20.99 -16.62
CA ASP A 8 -1.69 19.61 -17.09
C ASP A 8 -1.41 18.61 -15.95
N ASN A 9 -1.79 17.35 -16.14
CA ASN A 9 -1.67 16.34 -15.09
C ASN A 9 -0.22 16.06 -14.67
N ALA A 10 0.76 16.18 -15.57
CA ALA A 10 2.16 15.95 -15.23
C ALA A 10 2.71 17.06 -14.33
N SER A 11 2.33 18.31 -14.60
CA SER A 11 2.69 19.45 -13.77
C SER A 11 2.03 19.39 -12.37
N LEU A 12 0.80 18.89 -12.27
CA LEU A 12 0.17 18.59 -10.98
C LEU A 12 0.90 17.47 -10.23
N VAL A 13 1.32 16.41 -10.93
CA VAL A 13 2.12 15.32 -10.34
C VAL A 13 3.44 15.85 -9.77
N SER A 14 4.15 16.72 -10.50
CA SER A 14 5.37 17.37 -9.99
C SER A 14 5.11 18.14 -8.69
N CYS A 15 3.95 18.78 -8.55
CA CYS A 15 3.56 19.50 -7.33
C CYS A 15 3.34 18.61 -6.11
N LEU A 16 3.23 17.28 -6.26
CA LEU A 16 3.17 16.35 -5.12
C LEU A 16 4.45 16.38 -4.29
N GLY A 17 5.59 16.71 -4.92
CA GLY A 17 6.88 16.86 -4.28
C GLY A 17 7.09 18.18 -3.55
N ASP A 18 6.15 19.13 -3.66
CA ASP A 18 6.21 20.43 -3.00
C ASP A 18 5.23 20.46 -1.80
N PRO A 19 5.72 20.58 -0.56
CA PRO A 19 4.86 20.61 0.64
C PRO A 19 3.78 21.70 0.63
N GLN A 20 4.01 22.83 -0.06
CA GLN A 20 3.02 23.92 -0.13
C GLN A 20 1.91 23.64 -1.14
N ARG A 21 2.19 22.82 -2.16
CA ARG A 21 1.27 22.54 -3.28
C ARG A 21 0.67 21.13 -3.24
N THR A 22 1.27 20.21 -2.49
CA THR A 22 0.95 18.77 -2.50
C THR A 22 -0.53 18.49 -2.21
N VAL A 23 -1.12 19.16 -1.22
CA VAL A 23 -2.53 18.91 -0.84
C VAL A 23 -3.49 19.32 -1.96
N VAL A 24 -3.24 20.46 -2.60
CA VAL A 24 -4.14 20.94 -3.66
C VAL A 24 -3.95 20.13 -4.93
N ALA A 25 -2.69 19.82 -5.28
CA ALA A 25 -2.37 18.96 -6.41
C ALA A 25 -3.00 17.56 -6.27
N TYR A 26 -2.88 16.95 -5.09
CA TYR A 26 -3.47 15.64 -4.79
C TYR A 26 -4.99 15.65 -4.96
N ARG A 27 -5.68 16.65 -4.40
CA ARG A 27 -7.14 16.78 -4.51
C ARG A 27 -7.59 16.99 -5.96
N GLU A 28 -6.85 17.79 -6.71
CA GLU A 28 -7.16 18.06 -8.12
C GLU A 28 -6.94 16.81 -8.99
N LEU A 29 -5.86 16.05 -8.76
CA LEU A 29 -5.62 14.78 -9.45
C LEU A 29 -6.71 13.75 -9.15
N LEU A 30 -7.17 13.64 -7.90
CA LEU A 30 -8.33 12.81 -7.55
C LEU A 30 -9.60 13.24 -8.27
N ARG A 31 -9.89 14.56 -8.29
CA ARG A 31 -11.06 15.12 -8.97
C ARG A 31 -11.06 14.81 -10.47
N ARG A 32 -9.88 14.77 -11.09
CA ARG A 32 -9.69 14.44 -12.51
C ARG A 32 -9.82 12.94 -12.81
N GLY A 33 -9.73 12.08 -11.80
CA GLY A 33 -10.02 10.66 -11.91
C GLY A 33 -9.21 9.94 -12.98
N GLU A 34 -9.90 9.18 -13.84
CA GLU A 34 -9.32 8.39 -14.93
C GLU A 34 -8.38 9.20 -15.84
N SER A 35 -8.72 10.46 -16.13
CA SER A 35 -7.88 11.31 -16.99
C SER A 35 -6.49 11.61 -16.42
N ALA A 36 -6.32 11.49 -15.09
CA ALA A 36 -5.04 11.70 -14.40
C ALA A 36 -4.21 10.42 -14.25
N VAL A 37 -4.81 9.22 -14.38
CA VAL A 37 -4.17 7.93 -14.07
C VAL A 37 -2.85 7.75 -14.84
N GLY A 38 -2.83 8.07 -16.13
CA GLY A 38 -1.60 7.96 -16.94
C GLY A 38 -0.44 8.80 -16.41
N ALA A 39 -0.71 10.06 -16.02
CA ALA A 39 0.30 10.94 -15.45
C ALA A 39 0.73 10.49 -14.05
N VAL A 40 -0.22 10.05 -13.22
CA VAL A 40 0.07 9.54 -11.88
C VAL A 40 0.95 8.28 -11.96
N ARG A 41 0.67 7.38 -12.91
CA ARG A 41 1.48 6.18 -13.16
C ARG A 41 2.89 6.54 -13.64
N ALA A 42 3.03 7.54 -14.51
CA ALA A 42 4.33 8.05 -14.92
C ALA A 42 5.14 8.61 -13.73
N GLY A 43 4.47 9.30 -12.80
CA GLY A 43 5.07 9.85 -11.58
C GLY A 43 5.67 8.82 -10.62
N LEU A 44 5.34 7.52 -10.76
CA LEU A 44 6.01 6.45 -10.01
C LEU A 44 7.51 6.32 -10.34
N ARG A 45 7.96 6.91 -11.44
CA ARG A 45 9.39 6.93 -11.85
C ARG A 45 10.08 8.25 -11.53
N ASP A 46 9.41 9.16 -10.83
CA ASP A 46 9.97 10.48 -10.52
C ASP A 46 11.19 10.36 -9.57
N PRO A 47 12.28 11.12 -9.78
CA PRO A 47 13.43 11.10 -8.89
C PRO A 47 13.08 11.51 -7.45
N ASN A 48 12.07 12.35 -7.25
CA ASN A 48 11.61 12.80 -5.94
C ASN A 48 10.70 11.76 -5.28
N ALA A 49 11.14 11.21 -4.15
CA ALA A 49 10.39 10.23 -3.37
C ALA A 49 9.00 10.72 -2.93
N ALA A 50 8.84 12.02 -2.65
CA ALA A 50 7.54 12.58 -2.27
C ALA A 50 6.53 12.57 -3.44
N VAL A 51 7.00 12.72 -4.68
CA VAL A 51 6.15 12.54 -5.88
C VAL A 51 5.74 11.09 -6.00
N ARG A 52 6.71 10.15 -5.92
CA ARG A 52 6.43 8.71 -5.98
C ARG A 52 5.45 8.26 -4.89
N GLU A 53 5.63 8.73 -3.67
CA GLU A 53 4.74 8.47 -2.53
C GLU A 53 3.32 8.98 -2.81
N GLY A 54 3.19 10.24 -3.24
CA GLY A 54 1.91 10.84 -3.60
C GLY A 54 1.20 10.07 -4.71
N CYS A 55 1.95 9.63 -5.73
CA CYS A 55 1.43 8.79 -6.81
C CYS A 55 0.94 7.43 -6.31
N CYS A 56 1.70 6.74 -5.44
CA CYS A 56 1.25 5.47 -4.85
C CYS A 56 -0.07 5.63 -4.09
N ARG A 57 -0.22 6.72 -3.31
CA ARG A 57 -1.45 7.02 -2.57
C ARG A 57 -2.62 7.36 -3.49
N LEU A 58 -2.38 8.09 -4.57
CA LEU A 58 -3.42 8.39 -5.58
C LEU A 58 -3.90 7.12 -6.27
N LEU A 59 -2.98 6.21 -6.65
CA LEU A 59 -3.32 4.95 -7.30
C LEU A 59 -4.03 3.97 -6.38
N ASP A 60 -4.03 4.17 -5.05
CA ASP A 60 -4.88 3.41 -4.13
C ASP A 60 -6.37 3.71 -4.37
N HIS A 61 -6.69 4.98 -4.69
CA HIS A 61 -8.06 5.44 -4.97
C HIS A 61 -8.45 5.36 -6.45
N LEU A 62 -7.47 5.49 -7.34
CA LEU A 62 -7.66 5.49 -8.79
C LEU A 62 -7.28 4.15 -9.44
N VAL A 63 -7.28 3.06 -8.65
CA VAL A 63 -6.70 1.78 -9.07
C VAL A 63 -7.41 1.21 -10.31
N ASP A 64 -6.60 0.84 -11.30
CA ASP A 64 -6.97 -0.05 -12.40
C ASP A 64 -5.97 -1.23 -12.44
N THR A 65 -6.21 -2.20 -13.32
CA THR A 65 -5.37 -3.41 -13.43
C THR A 65 -3.91 -3.11 -13.73
N GLU A 66 -3.63 -2.08 -14.54
CA GLU A 66 -2.26 -1.69 -14.88
C GLU A 66 -1.56 -0.99 -13.71
N SER A 67 -2.30 -0.15 -12.98
CA SER A 67 -1.84 0.53 -11.76
C SER A 67 -1.53 -0.47 -10.65
N MET A 68 -2.27 -1.57 -10.54
CA MET A 68 -1.93 -2.65 -9.62
C MET A 68 -0.54 -3.23 -9.91
N SER A 69 -0.25 -3.49 -11.18
CA SER A 69 1.07 -4.02 -11.58
C SER A 69 2.18 -3.00 -11.32
N ALA A 70 1.90 -1.72 -11.55
CA ALA A 70 2.84 -0.64 -11.24
C ALA A 70 3.09 -0.50 -9.73
N LEU A 71 2.07 -0.59 -8.89
CA LEU A 71 2.20 -0.55 -7.43
C LEU A 71 3.02 -1.73 -6.90
N ILE A 72 2.82 -2.94 -7.42
CA ILE A 72 3.62 -4.12 -7.02
C ILE A 72 5.11 -3.89 -7.30
N ALA A 73 5.45 -3.24 -8.42
CA ALA A 73 6.84 -2.92 -8.74
C ALA A 73 7.50 -1.93 -7.75
N MET A 74 6.69 -1.14 -7.02
CA MET A 74 7.17 -0.15 -6.07
C MET A 74 7.45 -0.71 -4.66
N VAL A 75 7.18 -2.00 -4.41
CA VAL A 75 7.40 -2.63 -3.09
C VAL A 75 8.86 -2.51 -2.62
N GLY A 76 9.82 -2.52 -3.56
CA GLY A 76 11.25 -2.38 -3.29
C GLY A 76 11.81 -0.95 -3.36
N ASP A 77 10.96 0.09 -3.35
CA ASP A 77 11.44 1.47 -3.44
C ASP A 77 12.47 1.79 -2.33
N PRO A 78 13.55 2.52 -2.63
CA PRO A 78 14.56 2.87 -1.62
C PRO A 78 13.97 3.69 -0.46
N ASP A 79 12.94 4.50 -0.70
CA ASP A 79 12.31 5.33 0.31
C ASP A 79 11.21 4.57 1.09
N ALA A 80 11.33 4.56 2.42
CA ALA A 80 10.40 3.85 3.29
C ALA A 80 8.97 4.40 3.21
N ARG A 81 8.77 5.70 2.97
CA ARG A 81 7.44 6.30 2.84
C ARG A 81 6.73 5.81 1.59
N VAL A 82 7.48 5.63 0.50
CA VAL A 82 6.96 5.01 -0.73
C VAL A 82 6.55 3.58 -0.46
N ARG A 83 7.42 2.77 0.17
CA ARG A 83 7.09 1.38 0.54
C ARG A 83 5.85 1.29 1.45
N ILE A 84 5.72 2.18 2.43
CA ILE A 84 4.53 2.27 3.30
C ILE A 84 3.26 2.55 2.46
N ALA A 85 3.32 3.53 1.54
CA ALA A 85 2.20 3.86 0.67
C ALA A 85 1.81 2.66 -0.22
N VAL A 86 2.79 1.93 -0.74
CA VAL A 86 2.55 0.73 -1.55
C VAL A 86 1.89 -0.38 -0.74
N PHE A 87 2.41 -0.73 0.44
CA PHE A 87 1.78 -1.76 1.27
C PHE A 87 0.40 -1.35 1.76
N HIS A 88 0.18 -0.05 2.03
CA HIS A 88 -1.17 0.46 2.30
C HIS A 88 -2.09 0.20 1.12
N ALA A 89 -1.66 0.60 -0.08
CA ALA A 89 -2.43 0.39 -1.28
C ALA A 89 -2.69 -1.10 -1.52
N LEU A 90 -1.71 -1.99 -1.38
CA LEU A 90 -1.90 -3.43 -1.61
C LEU A 90 -2.85 -4.07 -0.56
N ALA A 91 -2.83 -3.61 0.69
CA ALA A 91 -3.62 -4.18 1.77
C ALA A 91 -5.04 -3.60 1.91
N CYS A 92 -5.24 -2.30 1.65
CA CYS A 92 -6.49 -1.61 1.91
C CYS A 92 -7.60 -2.04 0.94
N ASP A 93 -8.61 -2.77 1.43
CA ASP A 93 -9.81 -3.08 0.63
C ASP A 93 -10.79 -1.91 0.55
N ARG A 94 -10.80 -1.02 1.56
CA ARG A 94 -11.71 0.16 1.58
C ARG A 94 -11.31 1.26 0.60
N CYS A 95 -10.05 1.30 0.23
CA CYS A 95 -9.47 2.36 -0.58
C CYS A 95 -9.68 2.08 -2.08
N LYS A 96 -9.81 0.80 -2.42
CA LYS A 96 -10.10 0.28 -3.75
C LYS A 96 -11.60 0.09 -3.91
N GLY A 97 -12.16 0.39 -5.07
CA GLY A 97 -13.46 -0.17 -5.44
C GLY A 97 -13.41 -1.72 -5.44
N ASP A 98 -14.56 -2.39 -5.45
CA ASP A 98 -14.75 -3.84 -5.27
C ASP A 98 -13.97 -4.77 -6.24
N THR A 99 -13.16 -4.24 -7.16
CA THR A 99 -12.72 -4.93 -8.38
C THR A 99 -11.23 -5.26 -8.45
N CYS A 100 -10.37 -4.84 -7.50
CA CYS A 100 -8.91 -4.95 -7.67
C CYS A 100 -8.15 -5.40 -6.41
N ALA A 101 -8.45 -6.58 -5.87
CA ALA A 101 -7.56 -7.24 -4.90
C ALA A 101 -6.48 -8.04 -5.65
N PRO A 102 -5.17 -7.84 -5.37
CA PRO A 102 -4.14 -8.65 -5.99
C PRO A 102 -4.18 -10.08 -5.44
N GLY A 103 -4.00 -11.07 -6.32
CA GLY A 103 -3.85 -12.47 -5.94
C GLY A 103 -2.59 -12.71 -5.08
N ALA A 104 -2.65 -13.72 -4.21
CA ALA A 104 -1.56 -14.07 -3.31
C ALA A 104 -0.24 -14.34 -4.05
N ASP A 105 -0.33 -14.92 -5.24
CA ASP A 105 0.78 -15.23 -6.15
C ASP A 105 1.65 -14.01 -6.49
N ARG A 106 1.08 -12.80 -6.49
CA ARG A 106 1.80 -11.58 -6.87
C ARG A 106 2.36 -10.79 -5.69
N VAL A 107 1.76 -10.91 -4.51
CA VAL A 107 2.05 -10.00 -3.39
C VAL A 107 2.52 -10.69 -2.12
N LEU A 108 2.29 -11.99 -1.96
CA LEU A 108 2.63 -12.68 -0.72
C LEU A 108 4.14 -12.75 -0.51
N ASP A 109 4.92 -13.21 -1.51
CA ASP A 109 6.37 -13.36 -1.36
C ASP A 109 7.07 -12.01 -1.05
N PRO A 110 6.78 -10.89 -1.76
CA PRO A 110 7.30 -9.57 -1.38
C PRO A 110 6.86 -9.15 0.03
N ALA A 111 5.61 -9.39 0.41
CA ALA A 111 5.12 -9.05 1.75
C ALA A 111 5.82 -9.84 2.86
N LEU A 112 6.06 -11.15 2.64
CA LEU A 112 6.83 -11.99 3.55
C LEU A 112 8.27 -11.49 3.71
N HIS A 113 8.92 -11.14 2.60
CA HIS A 113 10.28 -10.58 2.61
C HIS A 113 10.37 -9.29 3.45
N HIS A 114 9.50 -8.32 3.16
CA HIS A 114 9.50 -7.05 3.90
C HIS A 114 9.09 -7.21 5.36
N LEU A 115 8.13 -8.10 5.67
CA LEU A 115 7.77 -8.41 7.05
C LEU A 115 8.96 -8.96 7.85
N ALA A 116 9.79 -9.79 7.23
CA ALA A 116 10.94 -10.42 7.89
C ALA A 116 12.14 -9.48 8.04
N SER A 117 12.37 -8.56 7.09
CA SER A 117 13.69 -7.92 6.96
C SER A 117 13.68 -6.43 6.60
N ASP A 118 12.53 -5.78 6.40
CA ASP A 118 12.54 -4.34 6.12
C ASP A 118 13.15 -3.56 7.30
N PRO A 119 14.10 -2.64 7.08
CA PRO A 119 14.70 -1.85 8.15
C PRO A 119 13.66 -0.97 8.86
N ASP A 120 12.65 -0.48 8.13
CA ASP A 120 11.62 0.40 8.68
C ASP A 120 10.48 -0.40 9.32
N ARG A 121 10.26 -0.14 10.61
CA ARG A 121 9.23 -0.82 11.41
C ARG A 121 7.80 -0.59 10.88
N HIS A 122 7.52 0.55 10.25
CA HIS A 122 6.20 0.85 9.71
C HIS A 122 5.99 0.07 8.42
N VAL A 123 7.02 -0.10 7.58
CA VAL A 123 6.94 -1.02 6.44
C VAL A 123 6.65 -2.43 6.91
N ARG A 124 7.37 -2.95 7.92
CA ARG A 124 7.08 -4.28 8.51
C ARG A 124 5.64 -4.39 9.05
N ALA A 125 5.13 -3.34 9.69
CA ALA A 125 3.75 -3.30 10.17
C ALA A 125 2.70 -3.30 9.04
N MET A 126 3.00 -2.63 7.91
CA MET A 126 2.12 -2.65 6.75
C MET A 126 2.21 -3.98 5.99
N ALA A 127 3.40 -4.56 5.89
CA ALA A 127 3.59 -5.90 5.35
C ALA A 127 2.85 -6.96 6.18
N ALA A 128 2.86 -6.87 7.52
CA ALA A 128 2.06 -7.74 8.39
C ALA A 128 0.56 -7.69 8.09
N GLU A 129 0.04 -6.52 7.73
CA GLU A 129 -1.37 -6.35 7.37
C GLU A 129 -1.69 -7.01 6.02
N LEU A 130 -0.83 -6.84 5.02
CA LEU A 130 -0.97 -7.51 3.73
C LEU A 130 -0.85 -9.04 3.86
N VAL A 131 0.15 -9.54 4.59
CA VAL A 131 0.30 -10.97 4.89
C VAL A 131 -0.93 -11.50 5.63
N GLY A 132 -1.48 -10.72 6.56
CA GLY A 132 -2.69 -11.04 7.31
C GLY A 132 -3.91 -11.36 6.45
N LYS A 133 -4.01 -10.79 5.24
CA LYS A 133 -5.11 -11.08 4.29
C LYS A 133 -5.11 -12.53 3.82
N PHE A 134 -3.94 -13.17 3.83
CA PHE A 134 -3.76 -14.55 3.38
C PHE A 134 -3.70 -15.54 4.55
N ALA A 135 -3.83 -15.08 5.81
CA ALA A 135 -3.65 -15.91 6.99
C ALA A 135 -4.64 -17.10 7.10
N HIS A 136 -5.81 -17.03 6.47
CA HIS A 136 -6.79 -18.11 6.48
C HIS A 136 -6.56 -19.19 5.42
N PHE A 137 -5.72 -18.91 4.42
CA PHE A 137 -5.56 -19.77 3.23
C PHE A 137 -4.10 -20.16 2.96
N GLU A 138 -3.13 -19.43 3.52
CA GLU A 138 -1.69 -19.62 3.31
C GLU A 138 -0.97 -19.92 4.63
N VAL A 139 -0.51 -21.16 4.79
CA VAL A 139 0.21 -21.59 6.01
C VAL A 139 1.47 -20.76 6.26
N ARG A 140 2.15 -20.34 5.19
CA ARG A 140 3.36 -19.49 5.25
C ARG A 140 3.05 -18.11 5.83
N ALA A 141 1.85 -17.55 5.56
CA ALA A 141 1.42 -16.27 6.11
C ALA A 141 1.30 -16.33 7.63
N VAL A 142 0.62 -17.36 8.16
CA VAL A 142 0.49 -17.55 9.63
C VAL A 142 1.85 -17.80 10.27
N ALA A 143 2.71 -18.61 9.65
CA ALA A 143 4.06 -18.88 10.16
C ALA A 143 4.89 -17.60 10.27
N ALA A 144 4.90 -16.76 9.23
CA ALA A 144 5.62 -15.49 9.25
C ALA A 144 5.06 -14.52 10.30
N LEU A 145 3.73 -14.40 10.42
CA LEU A 145 3.11 -13.56 11.43
C LEU A 145 3.40 -14.03 12.86
N ARG A 146 3.47 -15.35 13.10
CA ARG A 146 3.91 -15.91 14.39
C ARG A 146 5.37 -15.57 14.69
N ALA A 147 6.25 -15.68 13.70
CA ALA A 147 7.66 -15.30 13.83
C ALA A 147 7.80 -13.81 14.17
N SER A 148 7.12 -12.92 13.42
CA SER A 148 7.13 -11.48 13.72
C SER A 148 6.49 -11.16 15.08
N ARG A 149 5.42 -11.86 15.49
CA ARG A 149 4.82 -11.71 16.82
C ARG A 149 5.80 -12.02 17.94
N ALA A 150 6.63 -13.04 17.77
CA ALA A 150 7.59 -13.49 18.77
C ALA A 150 8.88 -12.64 18.79
N GLY A 151 9.37 -12.27 17.61
CA GLY A 151 10.75 -11.79 17.44
C GLY A 151 10.94 -10.39 16.85
N ASP A 152 9.89 -9.70 16.38
CA ASP A 152 10.10 -8.36 15.80
C ASP A 152 10.64 -7.38 16.86
N PRO A 153 11.69 -6.60 16.56
CA PRO A 153 12.23 -5.59 17.49
C PRO A 153 11.18 -4.59 17.96
N SER A 154 10.20 -4.24 17.13
CA SER A 154 9.16 -3.27 17.42
C SER A 154 7.97 -3.91 18.15
N PRO A 155 7.61 -3.44 19.36
CA PRO A 155 6.39 -3.87 20.03
C PRO A 155 5.12 -3.61 19.22
N ALA A 156 5.11 -2.56 18.40
CA ALA A 156 3.98 -2.23 17.54
C ALA A 156 3.78 -3.28 16.44
N VAL A 157 4.87 -3.75 15.81
CA VAL A 157 4.81 -4.82 14.81
C VAL A 157 4.38 -6.13 15.47
N ARG A 158 4.96 -6.47 16.64
CA ARG A 158 4.53 -7.66 17.39
C ARG A 158 3.03 -7.61 17.72
N LYS A 159 2.53 -6.46 18.17
CA LYS A 159 1.09 -6.26 18.45
C LYS A 159 0.26 -6.49 17.20
N LYS A 160 0.64 -5.86 16.09
CA LYS A 160 -0.09 -5.93 14.81
C LYS A 160 -0.11 -7.34 14.23
N ALA A 161 1.04 -8.03 14.18
CA ALA A 161 1.12 -9.42 13.74
C ALA A 161 0.24 -10.35 14.59
N GLY A 162 0.18 -10.11 15.91
CA GLY A 162 -0.69 -10.83 16.84
C GLY A 162 -2.19 -10.71 16.54
N TRP A 163 -2.63 -9.64 15.86
CA TRP A 163 -4.03 -9.52 15.45
C TRP A 163 -4.43 -10.46 14.32
N PHE A 164 -3.46 -10.89 13.50
CA PHE A 164 -3.68 -11.66 12.26
C PHE A 164 -3.30 -13.15 12.36
N ILE A 165 -3.05 -13.67 13.57
CA ILE A 165 -2.81 -15.10 13.81
C ILE A 165 -3.98 -15.70 14.61
N PRO A 166 -4.15 -17.04 14.66
CA PRO A 166 -5.20 -17.68 15.47
C PRO A 166 -5.26 -17.16 16.90
N GLY A 167 -6.48 -16.83 17.37
CA GLY A 167 -6.72 -16.14 18.65
C GLY A 167 -6.58 -14.60 18.61
N GLY A 168 -6.11 -14.04 17.50
CA GLY A 168 -6.02 -12.61 17.25
C GLY A 168 -7.37 -12.00 16.86
N THR A 169 -7.62 -10.76 17.30
CA THR A 169 -8.91 -10.10 17.09
C THR A 169 -9.32 -9.95 15.64
N ILE A 170 -8.39 -9.64 14.72
CA ILE A 170 -8.70 -9.48 13.30
C ILE A 170 -8.82 -10.85 12.64
N TYR A 171 -7.94 -11.80 12.97
CA TYR A 171 -8.00 -13.17 12.48
C TYR A 171 -9.39 -13.75 12.73
N GLU A 172 -9.86 -13.76 13.99
CA GLU A 172 -11.17 -14.33 14.33
C GLU A 172 -12.34 -13.60 13.63
N ARG A 173 -12.29 -12.26 13.56
CA ARG A 173 -13.34 -11.47 12.88
C ARG A 173 -13.41 -11.73 11.37
N THR A 174 -12.28 -12.05 10.74
CA THR A 174 -12.17 -12.22 9.29
C THR A 174 -12.18 -13.69 8.86
N ARG A 175 -12.38 -14.63 9.80
CA ARG A 175 -12.48 -16.05 9.48
C ARG A 175 -13.61 -16.24 8.46
N PRO A 176 -13.35 -16.94 7.34
CA PRO A 176 -14.40 -17.32 6.42
C PRO A 176 -15.48 -18.08 7.19
N SER A 177 -16.74 -17.66 7.04
CA SER A 177 -17.85 -18.41 7.61
C SER A 177 -17.83 -19.82 7.05
N ALA A 178 -17.90 -20.81 7.93
CA ALA A 178 -18.14 -22.19 7.53
C ALA A 178 -19.60 -22.31 7.08
N THR A 179 -19.88 -21.87 5.86
CA THR A 179 -21.19 -22.02 5.23
C THR A 179 -21.01 -22.77 3.91
N GLY A 180 -21.39 -24.05 3.94
CA GLY A 180 -21.93 -24.85 2.82
C GLY A 180 -20.94 -25.31 1.76
#